data_AF-A0A3C0ZZ89-F1
#
_entry.id   AF-A0A3C0ZZ89-F1
#
_cell.length_a   1.000
_cell.length_b   1.000
_cell.length_c   1.000
_cell.angle_alpha   90.00
_cell.angle_beta   90.00
_cell.angle_gamma   90.00
#
_symmetry.space_group_name_H-M   'P 1'
#
loop_
_entity.id
_entity.type
_entity.pdbx_description
1 polymer ?
#
loop_
_entity_poly.entity_id
_entity_poly.type
_entity_poly.pdbx_seq_one_letter_code
_entity_poly.pdbx_strand_id
1 'polypeptide(L)'
;DGVFAGTSPNHLPGEKHSADDIKNFSEENRLAGKMEGKEPCSPALPLDENQRDLLLALLRGESVRERITKQHGMPEIVADELNEALFDEIGDSVVECDGDEIILVEDYREDIMELLGEG
;
A
#
# COMPACT_ATOMS: atom_id res chain seq x y z
N ASP A 1 -55.76 31.48 42.63
CA ASP A 1 -55.36 30.29 43.40
C ASP A 1 -55.72 29.03 42.65
N GLY A 2 -54.83 28.09 42.33
CA GLY A 2 -53.42 27.92 42.65
C GLY A 2 -52.85 26.91 41.64
N VAL A 3 -51.54 27.06 41.44
CA VAL A 3 -50.68 26.46 40.41
C VAL A 3 -50.84 24.94 40.20
N PHE A 4 -51.03 24.58 38.93
CA PHE A 4 -50.87 23.23 38.39
C PHE A 4 -49.42 23.04 37.91
N ALA A 5 -49.00 21.78 37.92
CA ALA A 5 -47.74 21.21 37.43
C ALA A 5 -46.51 21.55 38.30
N GLY A 6 -45.76 20.57 38.80
CA GLY A 6 -45.56 19.22 38.27
C GLY A 6 -44.18 19.14 37.64
N THR A 7 -43.45 18.14 38.10
CA THR A 7 -42.29 17.52 37.46
C THR A 7 -40.93 18.20 37.67
N SER A 8 -40.04 17.38 38.21
CA SER A 8 -38.64 17.59 38.53
C SER A 8 -37.81 18.11 37.34
N PRO A 9 -36.77 18.91 37.58
CA PRO A 9 -35.73 19.16 36.59
C PRO A 9 -34.76 17.97 36.61
N ASN A 10 -35.20 16.81 36.13
CA ASN A 10 -34.26 15.75 35.78
C ASN A 10 -33.73 16.03 34.37
N HIS A 11 -32.61 16.74 34.42
CA HIS A 11 -31.53 16.82 33.44
C HIS A 11 -31.52 15.66 32.44
N LEU A 12 -31.41 16.05 31.16
CA LEU A 12 -31.58 15.22 29.96
C LEU A 12 -30.86 13.86 30.03
N PRO A 13 -31.52 12.76 29.57
CA PRO A 13 -30.82 11.54 29.25
C PRO A 13 -30.02 11.70 27.95
N GLY A 14 -28.70 11.81 28.09
CA GLY A 14 -27.72 11.19 27.21
C GLY A 14 -27.96 11.23 25.69
N GLU A 15 -27.96 12.42 25.09
CA GLU A 15 -27.61 12.56 23.67
C GLU A 15 -26.09 12.68 23.55
N LYS A 16 -25.41 11.53 23.49
CA LYS A 16 -24.13 11.44 22.80
C LYS A 16 -24.40 10.88 21.41
N HIS A 17 -24.94 11.73 20.54
CA HIS A 17 -24.68 11.58 19.11
C HIS A 17 -23.18 11.77 18.93
N SER A 18 -22.47 10.67 18.74
CA SER A 18 -21.15 10.68 18.11
C SER A 18 -20.98 9.34 17.43
N ALA A 19 -21.72 9.20 16.33
CA ALA A 19 -21.60 8.10 15.40
C ALA A 19 -21.68 8.63 13.96
N ASP A 20 -21.16 9.83 13.70
CA ASP A 20 -21.13 10.42 12.36
C ASP A 20 -19.92 11.35 12.25
N ASP A 21 -18.72 10.76 12.18
CA ASP A 21 -17.56 11.39 11.56
C ASP A 21 -16.57 10.28 11.15
N ILE A 22 -17.07 9.33 10.35
CA ILE A 22 -16.23 8.65 9.37
C ILE A 22 -15.82 9.75 8.38
N LYS A 23 -14.76 10.48 8.71
CA LYS A 23 -14.13 11.40 7.78
C LYS A 23 -13.35 10.58 6.78
N ASN A 24 -14.08 10.18 5.74
CA ASN A 24 -13.60 10.15 4.36
C ASN A 24 -12.59 11.28 4.16
N PHE A 25 -11.31 10.95 4.18
CA PHE A 25 -10.27 11.82 3.67
C PHE A 25 -9.93 11.37 2.25
N SER A 26 -10.70 11.94 1.33
CA SER A 26 -10.25 12.37 0.00
C SER A 26 -9.75 11.30 -0.98
N GLU A 27 -10.69 10.53 -1.50
CA GLU A 27 -10.69 10.19 -2.93
C GLU A 27 -10.99 11.47 -3.73
N GLU A 28 -9.94 12.12 -4.25
CA GLU A 28 -9.94 12.93 -5.48
C GLU A 28 -8.63 13.73 -5.55
N ASN A 29 -7.58 13.15 -6.14
CA ASN A 29 -6.67 13.96 -6.93
C ASN A 29 -6.66 13.42 -8.36
N ARG A 30 -7.54 14.03 -9.17
CA ARG A 30 -7.69 13.80 -10.61
C ARG A 30 -6.37 14.10 -11.33
N LEU A 31 -6.05 13.20 -12.26
CA LEU A 31 -5.21 13.34 -13.46
C LEU A 31 -4.52 14.70 -13.68
N ALA A 32 -3.19 14.66 -13.59
CA ALA A 32 -2.26 15.38 -14.47
C ALA A 32 -0.94 14.59 -14.43
N GLY A 33 -0.35 14.06 -15.48
CA GLY A 33 -0.58 14.13 -16.92
C GLY A 33 0.69 13.59 -17.58
N LYS A 34 0.60 13.35 -18.89
CA LYS A 34 1.72 13.07 -19.82
C LYS A 34 2.32 11.67 -19.79
N MET A 35 1.63 10.83 -20.56
CA MET A 35 2.20 10.22 -21.76
C MET A 35 3.35 11.06 -22.36
N GLU A 36 4.59 10.65 -22.13
CA GLU A 36 5.72 10.88 -23.02
C GLU A 36 6.41 9.55 -23.24
N GLY A 37 6.25 9.06 -24.48
CA GLY A 37 6.72 7.75 -24.89
C GLY A 37 8.22 7.61 -24.84
N LYS A 38 8.65 6.40 -24.50
CA LYS A 38 9.93 5.83 -24.89
C LYS A 38 9.66 4.33 -25.04
N GLU A 39 9.29 3.90 -26.23
CA GLU A 39 9.74 2.56 -26.63
C GLU A 39 11.27 2.63 -26.62
N PRO A 40 11.91 1.77 -25.84
CA PRO A 40 12.71 0.75 -26.48
C PRO A 40 11.95 -0.56 -26.40
N CYS A 41 11.76 -1.15 -27.57
CA CYS A 41 11.61 -2.58 -27.72
C CYS A 41 12.78 -3.26 -27.01
N SER A 42 12.57 -3.58 -25.74
CA SER A 42 13.36 -4.43 -24.87
C SER A 42 12.37 -4.91 -23.80
N PRO A 43 12.20 -6.21 -23.58
CA PRO A 43 11.40 -6.72 -22.46
C PRO A 43 12.18 -6.46 -21.16
N ALA A 44 12.29 -5.19 -20.79
CA ALA A 44 12.82 -4.78 -19.50
C ALA A 44 11.58 -4.53 -18.65
N LEU A 45 11.40 -5.39 -17.65
CA LEU A 45 10.31 -5.39 -16.68
C LEU A 45 9.75 -3.99 -16.39
N PRO A 46 8.41 -3.84 -16.25
CA PRO A 46 7.76 -2.58 -15.89
C PRO A 46 7.96 -2.25 -14.40
N LEU A 47 9.18 -2.39 -13.89
CA LEU A 47 9.57 -2.09 -12.53
C LEU A 47 10.27 -0.74 -12.46
N ASP A 48 9.77 0.14 -11.59
CA ASP A 48 10.40 1.42 -11.25
C ASP A 48 11.73 1.22 -10.52
N GLU A 49 12.59 2.24 -10.54
CA GLU A 49 13.91 2.20 -9.86
C GLU A 49 13.77 1.90 -8.36
N ASN A 50 12.72 2.41 -7.72
CA ASN A 50 12.41 2.15 -6.32
C ASN A 50 12.05 0.68 -6.07
N GLN A 51 11.23 0.10 -6.96
CA GLN A 51 10.82 -1.31 -6.88
C GLN A 51 12.01 -2.25 -7.10
N ARG A 52 12.91 -1.89 -8.01
CA ARG A 52 14.17 -2.64 -8.22
C ARG A 52 15.09 -2.55 -7.00
N ASP A 53 15.23 -1.38 -6.38
CA ASP A 53 15.99 -1.20 -5.13
C ASP A 53 15.40 -2.04 -3.98
N LEU A 54 14.07 -2.08 -3.88
CA LEU A 54 13.33 -2.93 -2.95
C LEU A 54 13.65 -4.42 -3.17
N LEU A 55 13.54 -4.91 -4.41
CA LEU A 55 13.86 -6.31 -4.74
C LEU A 55 15.34 -6.65 -4.49
N LEU A 56 16.27 -5.74 -4.81
CA LEU A 56 17.70 -5.91 -4.54
C LEU A 56 18.00 -6.02 -3.04
N ALA A 57 17.36 -5.18 -2.23
CA ALA A 57 17.47 -5.25 -0.77
C ALA A 57 16.91 -6.58 -0.25
N LEU A 58 15.77 -7.03 -0.77
CA LEU A 58 15.20 -8.34 -0.43
C LEU A 58 16.10 -9.51 -0.84
N LEU A 59 16.72 -9.45 -2.02
CA LEU A 59 17.69 -10.45 -2.49
C LEU A 59 18.92 -10.52 -1.58
N ARG A 60 19.35 -9.39 -1.02
CA ARG A 60 20.43 -9.31 -0.02
C ARG A 60 20.01 -9.78 1.37
N GLY A 61 18.71 -9.97 1.61
CA GLY A 61 18.14 -10.27 2.92
C GLY A 61 18.09 -9.04 3.85
N GLU A 62 18.07 -7.84 3.28
CA GLU A 62 17.89 -6.60 4.02
C GLU A 62 16.40 -6.27 4.19
N SER A 63 16.03 -5.78 5.38
CA SER A 63 14.66 -5.35 5.65
C SER A 63 14.31 -4.09 4.87
N VAL A 64 13.39 -4.21 3.93
CA VAL A 64 12.89 -3.08 3.15
C VAL A 64 11.86 -2.23 3.86
N ARG A 65 11.44 -2.63 5.07
CA ARG A 65 10.52 -1.90 5.91
C ARG A 65 10.83 -0.40 5.98
N GLU A 66 12.08 -0.05 6.30
CA GLU A 66 12.49 1.36 6.39
C GLU A 66 12.40 2.09 5.05
N ARG A 67 12.59 1.40 3.92
CA ARG A 67 12.45 1.97 2.57
C ARG A 67 11.00 2.26 2.25
N ILE A 68 10.10 1.34 2.59
CA ILE A 68 8.66 1.46 2.39
C ILE A 68 8.09 2.58 3.27
N THR A 69 8.44 2.60 4.56
CA THR A 69 8.02 3.64 5.50
C THR A 69 8.50 5.03 5.08
N LYS A 70 9.75 5.16 4.58
CA LYS A 70 10.28 6.44 4.08
C LYS A 70 9.55 6.96 2.85
N GLN A 71 9.05 6.06 2.01
CA GLN A 71 8.28 6.41 0.82
C GLN A 71 6.79 6.65 1.12
N HIS A 72 6.37 6.58 2.40
CA HIS A 72 4.98 6.65 2.83
C HIS A 72 4.07 5.60 2.16
N GLY A 73 4.66 4.50 1.69
CA GLY A 73 3.94 3.37 1.11
C GLY A 73 3.44 2.42 2.19
N MET A 74 2.32 1.75 1.94
CA MET A 74 1.91 0.57 2.71
C MET A 74 2.61 -0.65 2.13
N PRO A 75 3.18 -1.55 2.95
CA PRO A 75 3.88 -2.75 2.46
C PRO A 75 2.95 -3.65 1.63
N GLU A 76 1.67 -3.71 1.96
CA GLU A 76 0.66 -4.43 1.16
C GLU A 76 0.57 -3.90 -0.27
N ILE A 77 0.55 -2.58 -0.45
CA ILE A 77 0.50 -1.96 -1.79
C ILE A 77 1.80 -2.24 -2.54
N VAL A 78 2.95 -2.08 -1.88
CA VAL A 78 4.25 -2.32 -2.51
C VAL A 78 4.40 -3.80 -2.90
N ALA A 79 3.92 -4.73 -2.08
CA ALA A 79 3.90 -6.16 -2.41
C ALA A 79 3.00 -6.42 -3.63
N ASP A 80 1.81 -5.83 -3.67
CA ASP A 80 0.87 -5.98 -4.78
C ASP A 80 1.45 -5.42 -6.08
N GLU A 81 2.09 -4.24 -6.05
CA GLU A 81 2.75 -3.63 -7.21
C GLU A 81 3.92 -4.48 -7.73
N LEU A 82 4.75 -5.02 -6.82
CA LEU A 82 5.86 -5.89 -7.17
C LEU A 82 5.36 -7.23 -7.74
N ASN A 83 4.37 -7.83 -7.10
CA ASN A 83 3.74 -9.05 -7.58
C ASN A 83 3.12 -8.81 -8.95
N GLU A 84 2.34 -7.74 -9.16
CA GLU A 84 1.70 -7.43 -10.45
C GLU A 84 2.73 -7.29 -11.58
N ALA A 85 3.83 -6.58 -11.33
CA ALA A 85 4.90 -6.38 -12.32
C ALA A 85 5.65 -7.67 -12.66
N LEU A 86 5.79 -8.58 -11.69
CA LEU A 86 6.48 -9.87 -11.86
C LEU A 86 5.53 -11.00 -12.26
N PHE A 87 4.22 -10.83 -12.09
CA PHE A 87 3.20 -11.83 -12.39
C PHE A 87 3.13 -12.13 -13.90
N ASP A 88 3.43 -11.16 -14.76
CA ASP A 88 3.49 -11.40 -16.21
C ASP A 88 4.66 -12.31 -16.60
N GLU A 89 5.74 -12.29 -15.84
CA GLU A 89 6.94 -13.09 -16.13
C GLU A 89 7.00 -14.40 -15.34
N ILE A 90 6.83 -14.35 -14.02
CA ILE A 90 6.91 -15.50 -13.12
C ILE A 90 5.56 -16.23 -13.02
N GLY A 91 4.45 -15.51 -13.16
CA GLY A 91 3.10 -16.09 -13.06
C GLY A 91 2.64 -16.43 -11.64
N ASP A 92 3.38 -15.99 -10.62
CA ASP A 92 3.08 -16.26 -9.21
C ASP A 92 3.48 -15.07 -8.30
N SER A 93 3.17 -15.19 -7.02
CA SER A 93 3.48 -14.19 -5.99
C SER A 93 4.94 -14.36 -5.57
N VAL A 94 5.77 -13.40 -5.98
CA VAL A 94 7.21 -13.42 -5.69
C VAL A 94 7.56 -12.79 -4.35
N VAL A 95 6.67 -11.93 -3.85
CA VAL A 95 6.78 -11.29 -2.56
C VAL A 95 5.51 -11.52 -1.76
N GLU A 96 5.67 -11.72 -0.46
CA GLU A 96 4.57 -11.78 0.48
C GLU A 96 4.66 -10.61 1.45
N CYS A 97 3.51 -10.09 1.86
CA CYS A 97 3.45 -9.07 2.90
C CYS A 97 3.39 -9.76 4.28
N ASP A 98 4.46 -9.65 5.05
CA ASP A 98 4.51 -10.07 6.46
C ASP A 98 4.28 -8.87 7.38
N GLY A 99 3.01 -8.58 7.62
CA GLY A 99 2.58 -7.52 8.53
C GLY A 99 3.00 -6.11 8.09
N ASP A 100 4.18 -5.67 8.55
CA ASP A 100 4.70 -4.32 8.32
C ASP A 100 5.89 -4.30 7.33
N GLU A 101 6.32 -5.46 6.84
CA GLU A 101 7.37 -5.62 5.85
C GLU A 101 6.96 -6.58 4.73
N ILE A 102 7.68 -6.53 3.61
CA ILE A 102 7.51 -7.51 2.54
C ILE A 102 8.70 -8.46 2.59
N ILE A 103 8.44 -9.73 2.31
CA ILE A 103 9.43 -10.79 2.26
C ILE A 103 9.44 -11.37 0.85
N LEU A 104 10.61 -11.74 0.37
CA LEU A 104 10.77 -12.39 -0.92
C LEU A 104 10.59 -13.90 -0.75
N VAL A 105 9.82 -14.50 -1.64
CA VAL A 105 9.66 -15.94 -1.68
C VAL A 105 10.97 -16.55 -2.19
N GLU A 106 11.57 -17.44 -1.40
CA GLU A 106 12.90 -17.98 -1.69
C GLU A 106 12.97 -18.76 -3.02
N ASP A 107 11.86 -19.40 -3.40
CA ASP A 107 11.75 -20.17 -4.64
C ASP A 107 11.93 -19.29 -5.89
N TYR A 108 11.53 -18.01 -5.80
CA TYR A 108 11.59 -17.07 -6.92
C TYR A 108 12.83 -16.16 -6.89
N ARG A 109 13.73 -16.31 -5.92
CA ARG A 109 14.93 -15.44 -5.80
C ARG A 109 15.83 -15.54 -7.03
N GLU A 110 16.02 -16.75 -7.55
CA GLU A 110 16.86 -16.98 -8.73
C GLU A 110 16.20 -16.39 -9.98
N ASP A 111 14.89 -16.62 -10.18
CA ASP A 111 14.12 -16.02 -11.29
C ASP A 111 14.18 -14.49 -11.26
N ILE A 112 13.99 -13.88 -10.09
CA ILE A 112 14.06 -12.42 -9.90
C ILE A 112 15.46 -11.88 -10.20
N MET A 113 16.51 -12.62 -9.83
CA MET A 113 17.89 -12.23 -10.14
C MET A 113 18.17 -12.28 -11.65
N GLU A 114 17.69 -13.31 -12.35
CA GLU A 114 17.78 -13.43 -13.80
C GLU A 114 17.02 -12.28 -14.49
N LEU A 115 15.82 -11.97 -13.98
CA LEU A 115 14.96 -10.88 -14.42
C LEU A 115 15.58 -9.48 -14.22
N LEU A 116 16.26 -9.27 -13.10
CA LEU A 116 16.98 -8.02 -12.84
C LEU A 116 18.25 -7.88 -13.70
N GLY A 117 18.72 -8.97 -14.33
CA GLY A 117 19.95 -9.03 -15.09
C GLY A 117 21.22 -9.12 -14.22
N GLU A 118 21.10 -9.68 -13.02
CA GLU A 118 22.22 -9.94 -12.10
C GLU A 118 22.93 -11.30 -12.36
N GLY A 119 22.67 -11.93 -13.51
CA GLY A 119 23.31 -13.16 -13.99
C GLY A 119 24.62 -12.98 -14.75
#